data_AF-A0A9J7HWC8-F1
#
_entry.id   AF-A0A9J7HWC8-F1
#
_cell.length_a   1.000
_cell.length_b   1.000
_cell.length_c   1.000
_cell.angle_alpha   90.00
_cell.angle_beta   90.00
_cell.angle_gamma   90.00
#
_symmetry.space_group_name_H-M   'P 1'
#
loop_
_entity.id
_entity.type
_entity.pdbx_description
1 polymer ?
#
loop_
_entity_poly.entity_id
_entity_poly.type
_entity_poly.pdbx_seq_one_letter_code
_entity_poly.pdbx_strand_id
1 'polypeptide(L)'
;MTIILTLGLALLGLTRTHACGQQDQAGYHCMYNSTSGDCVHCARCFYPDSCLTNNSCAAGTAGPTCEICSTGHYRLGSVCVPCPVAPWGAVFLGGVLLTVVMATVIHGFTVSLATKVKQLGNFLQFLLLSLKIRSDWPSLIVQSLVFLPSVDFNSHTFVPECFFELPIRPFYLHWTTAVVPVLLVVFLAHILDKLMRGKIGRARNEEERKLRWCRQGQVRRCTMTAFVLMFCPAATMVIRAFACQNTLSTIIQTLSLLYLLLVVILLPLGLLFWILRLRKFNLLKQNLVTQGWMYESYRRRFCILEPVMMMRRVLSILLTDLYPLHPLAQSGVNLTISGVYLFVVVLGRPYRPAKWRVCGKVLPLDMHNIFEALATLCVCYLQAVPIIKETALYHDYMGIPLVVLVSCTLLLWVVMLVGMSKEEQVEEELEYTEPAVAKTEKKKREKFVFWHRNKVGEGITAVELTAREKALTTF
;
A
#
# COMPACT_ATOMS: atom_id res chain seq x y z
N MET A 1 3.72 -1.69 23.07
CA MET A 1 2.92 -2.48 24.03
C MET A 1 1.66 -1.74 24.46
N THR A 2 1.72 -0.48 24.87
CA THR A 2 0.56 0.36 25.21
C THR A 2 -0.49 0.44 24.09
N ILE A 3 -0.07 0.59 22.83
CA ILE A 3 -0.98 0.57 21.67
C ILE A 3 -1.69 -0.79 21.51
N ILE A 4 -1.00 -1.90 21.79
CA ILE A 4 -1.58 -3.25 21.69
C ILE A 4 -2.55 -3.50 22.86
N LEU A 5 -2.23 -2.96 24.05
CA LEU A 5 -3.10 -3.05 25.24
C LEU A 5 -4.35 -2.17 25.10
N THR A 6 -4.24 -0.98 24.50
CA THR A 6 -5.41 -0.13 24.16
C THR A 6 -6.23 -0.73 23.02
N LEU A 7 -5.58 -1.39 22.04
CA LEU A 7 -6.27 -2.19 21.01
C LEU A 7 -7.09 -3.32 21.64
N GLY A 8 -6.51 -4.05 22.61
CA GLY A 8 -7.16 -5.17 23.30
C GLY A 8 -8.30 -4.74 24.23
N LEU A 9 -8.16 -3.63 24.96
CA LEU A 9 -9.21 -3.10 25.84
C LEU A 9 -10.36 -2.45 25.06
N ALA A 10 -10.09 -1.86 23.89
CA ALA A 10 -11.12 -1.27 23.05
C ALA A 10 -11.94 -2.32 22.28
N LEU A 11 -11.36 -3.49 21.96
CA LEU A 11 -12.11 -4.64 21.41
C LEU A 11 -13.16 -5.20 22.40
N LEU A 12 -12.94 -5.03 23.70
CA LEU A 12 -13.89 -5.42 24.74
C LEU A 12 -15.04 -4.41 24.93
N GLY A 13 -14.93 -3.19 24.39
CA GLY A 13 -15.92 -2.12 24.55
C GLY A 13 -16.95 -1.98 23.42
N LEU A 14 -16.87 -2.78 22.35
CA LEU A 14 -17.56 -2.54 21.09
C LEU A 14 -19.02 -3.01 20.99
N THR A 15 -19.58 -3.59 22.05
CA THR A 15 -21.00 -3.97 22.06
C THR A 15 -21.66 -3.57 23.37
N ARG A 16 -21.72 -2.26 23.64
CA ARG A 16 -22.74 -1.77 24.57
C ARG A 16 -24.07 -1.76 23.83
N THR A 17 -24.86 -2.82 24.02
CA THR A 17 -26.28 -2.80 23.71
C THR A 17 -26.97 -1.84 24.68
N HIS A 18 -27.84 -0.99 24.15
CA HIS A 18 -28.61 -0.06 24.96
C HIS A 18 -30.02 -0.62 25.20
N ALA A 19 -30.59 -0.34 26.37
CA ALA A 19 -31.98 -0.66 26.68
C ALA A 19 -32.93 0.07 25.73
N CYS A 20 -34.10 -0.52 25.48
CA CYS A 20 -35.08 -0.12 24.47
C CYS A 20 -35.75 1.27 24.65
N GLY A 21 -35.31 2.08 25.61
CA GLY A 21 -35.82 3.44 25.81
C GLY A 21 -35.35 4.49 24.79
N GLN A 22 -34.55 4.11 23.78
CA GLN A 22 -33.97 5.03 22.79
C GLN A 22 -34.60 4.95 21.38
N GLN A 23 -35.78 4.34 21.25
CA GLN A 23 -36.42 4.09 19.94
C GLN A 23 -36.69 5.36 19.10
N ASP A 24 -36.94 6.49 19.75
CA ASP A 24 -37.22 7.76 19.06
C ASP A 24 -35.97 8.61 18.81
N GLN A 25 -34.78 8.14 19.19
CA GLN A 25 -33.54 8.89 19.03
C GLN A 25 -32.88 8.57 17.69
N ALA A 26 -32.58 9.60 16.90
CA ALA A 26 -31.78 9.48 15.68
C ALA A 26 -30.42 8.82 15.99
N GLY A 27 -29.94 7.98 15.07
CA GLY A 27 -28.68 7.25 15.22
C GLY A 27 -28.75 5.93 15.99
N TYR A 28 -29.94 5.49 16.41
CA TYR A 28 -30.18 4.16 16.97
C TYR A 28 -31.15 3.37 16.10
N HIS A 29 -30.93 2.06 15.98
CA HIS A 29 -31.86 1.14 15.35
C HIS A 29 -32.12 -0.02 16.33
N CYS A 30 -33.40 -0.28 16.57
CA CYS A 30 -33.90 -1.25 17.52
C CYS A 30 -34.37 -2.51 16.80
N MET A 31 -33.95 -3.67 17.31
CA MET A 31 -34.41 -4.96 16.86
C MET A 31 -35.64 -5.39 17.64
N TYR A 32 -36.68 -5.83 16.93
CA TYR A 32 -37.93 -6.32 17.51
C TYR A 32 -38.04 -7.82 17.36
N ASN A 33 -38.64 -8.47 18.35
CA ASN A 33 -39.02 -9.86 18.23
C ASN A 33 -40.19 -9.98 17.25
N SER A 34 -40.05 -10.80 16.20
CA SER A 34 -41.07 -10.96 15.17
C SER A 34 -42.40 -11.52 15.70
N THR A 35 -42.39 -12.22 16.84
CA THR A 35 -43.60 -12.84 17.41
C THR A 35 -44.32 -11.97 18.43
N SER A 36 -43.59 -11.23 19.27
CA SER A 36 -44.19 -10.42 20.35
C SER A 36 -44.27 -8.92 20.04
N GLY A 37 -43.49 -8.43 19.08
CA GLY A 37 -43.36 -6.99 18.82
C GLY A 37 -42.59 -6.24 19.91
N ASP A 38 -42.01 -6.95 20.88
CA ASP A 38 -41.20 -6.33 21.92
C ASP A 38 -39.82 -5.97 21.37
N CYS A 39 -39.34 -4.79 21.74
CA CYS A 39 -37.95 -4.42 21.47
C CYS A 39 -37.01 -5.32 22.30
N VAL A 40 -36.08 -5.97 21.62
CA VAL A 40 -35.08 -6.86 22.24
C VAL A 40 -33.88 -6.04 22.70
N HIS A 41 -33.34 -5.23 21.80
CA HIS A 41 -32.20 -4.35 22.06
C HIS A 41 -32.11 -3.28 20.97
N CYS A 42 -31.53 -2.13 21.33
CA CYS A 42 -31.15 -1.11 20.37
C CYS A 42 -29.63 -1.11 20.19
N ALA A 43 -29.21 -1.06 18.92
CA ALA A 43 -27.83 -0.88 18.54
C ALA A 43 -27.65 0.53 17.99
N ARG A 44 -26.51 1.15 18.34
CA ARG A 44 -26.13 2.41 17.69
C ARG A 44 -25.79 2.11 16.25
N CYS A 45 -26.33 2.90 15.33
CA CYS A 45 -26.05 2.74 13.92
C CYS A 45 -24.59 3.05 13.63
N PHE A 46 -24.02 2.33 12.66
CA PHE A 46 -22.62 2.51 12.31
C PHE A 46 -22.36 3.94 11.81
N TYR A 47 -23.34 4.50 11.08
CA TYR A 47 -23.46 5.93 10.80
C TYR A 47 -24.73 6.48 11.42
N PRO A 48 -24.63 7.54 12.23
CA PRO A 48 -25.80 8.15 12.86
C PRO A 48 -26.87 8.57 11.86
N ASP A 49 -26.48 9.14 10.72
CA ASP A 49 -27.40 9.72 9.74
C ASP A 49 -28.14 8.68 8.90
N SER A 50 -27.69 7.43 8.91
CA SER A 50 -28.40 6.33 8.26
C SER A 50 -29.64 5.89 9.03
N CYS A 51 -29.74 6.24 10.32
CA CYS A 51 -30.86 5.86 11.17
C CYS A 51 -31.69 7.09 11.53
N LEU A 52 -32.86 7.16 10.91
CA LEU A 52 -33.86 8.17 11.17
C LEU A 52 -34.66 7.81 12.43
N THR A 53 -35.46 8.75 12.90
CA THR A 53 -36.42 8.52 13.98
C THR A 53 -37.41 7.41 13.62
N ASN A 54 -38.07 6.83 14.63
CA ASN A 54 -39.09 5.79 14.45
C ASN A 54 -38.55 4.51 13.79
N ASN A 55 -37.31 4.12 14.14
CA ASN A 55 -36.67 2.89 13.67
C ASN A 55 -36.67 2.71 12.13
N SER A 56 -36.47 3.81 11.39
CA SER A 56 -36.47 3.81 9.93
C SER A 56 -35.08 4.12 9.39
N CYS A 57 -34.73 3.49 8.26
CA CYS A 57 -33.47 3.75 7.58
C CYS A 57 -33.61 4.95 6.64
N ALA A 58 -32.54 5.73 6.53
CA ALA A 58 -32.43 6.80 5.54
C ALA A 58 -32.55 6.25 4.12
N ALA A 59 -32.93 7.12 3.18
CA ALA A 59 -33.07 6.76 1.77
C ALA A 59 -31.78 6.11 1.22
N GLY A 60 -31.92 5.00 0.50
CA GLY A 60 -30.78 4.29 -0.05
C GLY A 60 -30.07 3.34 0.93
N THR A 61 -30.52 3.25 2.18
CA THR A 61 -29.95 2.38 3.22
C THR A 61 -30.96 1.35 3.72
N ALA A 62 -30.45 0.23 4.23
CA ALA A 62 -31.22 -0.94 4.65
C ALA A 62 -30.45 -1.79 5.67
N GLY A 63 -31.14 -2.77 6.25
CA GLY A 63 -30.58 -3.73 7.18
C GLY A 63 -30.75 -3.33 8.65
N PRO A 64 -30.32 -4.21 9.58
CA PRO A 64 -30.62 -4.09 11.02
C PRO A 64 -29.96 -2.91 11.74
N THR A 65 -29.00 -2.26 11.09
CA THR A 65 -28.28 -1.07 11.59
C THR A 65 -28.20 0.02 10.51
N CYS A 66 -29.04 -0.09 9.47
CA CYS A 66 -29.05 0.76 8.27
C CYS A 66 -27.66 0.91 7.60
N GLU A 67 -26.79 -0.09 7.76
CA GLU A 67 -25.43 -0.04 7.21
C GLU A 67 -25.36 -0.54 5.76
N ILE A 68 -26.32 -1.33 5.30
CA ILE A 68 -26.30 -1.94 3.98
C ILE A 68 -26.94 -0.95 3.00
N CYS A 69 -26.38 -0.75 1.82
CA CYS A 69 -27.08 0.05 0.81
C CYS A 69 -28.24 -0.77 0.23
N SER A 70 -29.40 -0.13 0.06
CA SER A 70 -30.55 -0.76 -0.61
C SER A 70 -30.23 -1.03 -2.09
N THR A 71 -31.04 -1.86 -2.73
CA THR A 71 -30.90 -2.18 -4.16
C THR A 71 -30.82 -0.90 -5.01
N GLY A 72 -29.91 -0.89 -6.00
CA GLY A 72 -29.65 0.30 -6.82
C GLY A 72 -28.84 1.41 -6.15
N HIS A 73 -28.28 1.16 -4.96
CA HIS A 73 -27.36 2.07 -4.27
C HIS A 73 -26.06 1.36 -3.92
N TYR A 74 -24.98 2.13 -3.79
CA TYR A 74 -23.67 1.63 -3.36
C TYR A 74 -23.02 2.58 -2.37
N ARG A 75 -22.07 2.06 -1.58
CA ARG A 75 -21.47 2.82 -0.48
C ARG A 75 -20.23 3.57 -0.93
N LEU A 76 -20.24 4.89 -0.74
CA LEU A 76 -19.09 5.76 -0.95
C LEU A 76 -18.77 6.46 0.39
N GLY A 77 -17.74 5.96 1.08
CA GLY A 77 -17.41 6.43 2.43
C GLY A 77 -18.50 6.05 3.44
N SER A 78 -19.15 7.05 4.03
CA SER A 78 -20.26 6.93 4.98
C SER A 78 -21.65 6.95 4.35
N VAL A 79 -21.77 7.27 3.06
CA VAL A 79 -23.06 7.55 2.42
C VAL A 79 -23.37 6.48 1.36
N CYS A 80 -24.63 6.06 1.30
CA CYS A 80 -25.14 5.27 0.18
C CYS A 80 -25.60 6.21 -0.93
N VAL A 81 -24.98 6.10 -2.10
CA VAL A 81 -25.28 6.91 -3.28
C VAL A 81 -25.96 6.04 -4.34
N PRO A 82 -26.86 6.59 -5.16
CA PRO A 82 -27.49 5.83 -6.23
C PRO A 82 -26.45 5.34 -7.23
N CYS A 83 -26.67 4.15 -7.79
CA CYS A 83 -25.82 3.57 -8.83
C CYS A 83 -25.71 4.55 -10.01
N PRO A 84 -24.48 4.84 -10.49
CA PRO A 84 -24.31 5.79 -11.57
C PRO A 84 -24.78 5.16 -12.89
N VAL A 85 -25.40 5.97 -13.75
CA VAL A 85 -25.83 5.53 -15.09
C VAL A 85 -24.64 5.05 -15.93
N ALA A 86 -23.47 5.66 -15.73
CA ALA A 86 -22.22 5.28 -16.36
C ALA A 86 -21.17 4.89 -15.31
N PRO A 87 -20.37 3.83 -15.51
CA PRO A 87 -19.34 3.40 -14.58
C PRO A 87 -18.10 4.30 -14.69
N TRP A 88 -18.20 5.58 -14.31
CA TRP A 88 -17.12 6.56 -14.41
C TRP A 88 -15.83 6.11 -13.72
N GLY A 89 -15.93 5.37 -12.61
CA GLY A 89 -14.78 4.76 -11.95
C GLY A 89 -14.05 3.74 -12.85
N ALA A 90 -14.78 2.90 -13.58
CA ALA A 90 -14.20 1.97 -14.54
C ALA A 90 -13.58 2.68 -15.74
N VAL A 91 -14.23 3.73 -16.25
CA VAL A 91 -13.69 4.57 -17.34
C VAL A 91 -12.39 5.25 -16.91
N PHE A 92 -12.37 5.85 -15.72
CA PHE A 92 -11.18 6.47 -15.14
C PHE A 92 -10.04 5.45 -14.97
N LEU A 93 -10.33 4.30 -14.32
CA LEU A 93 -9.33 3.25 -14.13
C LEU A 93 -8.82 2.70 -15.46
N GLY A 94 -9.71 2.47 -16.43
CA GLY A 94 -9.37 2.04 -17.78
C GLY A 94 -8.44 3.03 -18.48
N GLY A 95 -8.72 4.33 -18.37
CA GLY A 95 -7.87 5.40 -18.90
C GLY A 95 -6.48 5.44 -18.26
N VAL A 96 -6.40 5.31 -16.93
CA VAL A 96 -5.12 5.24 -16.20
C VAL A 96 -4.34 3.99 -16.60
N LEU A 97 -4.98 2.81 -16.64
CA LEU A 97 -4.35 1.55 -17.04
C LEU A 97 -3.85 1.61 -18.48
N LEU A 98 -4.66 2.12 -19.41
CA LEU A 98 -4.27 2.32 -20.80
C LEU A 98 -3.04 3.23 -20.89
N THR A 99 -3.04 4.36 -20.17
CA THR A 99 -1.89 5.28 -20.13
C THR A 99 -0.63 4.59 -19.62
N VAL A 100 -0.73 3.79 -18.56
CA VAL A 100 0.40 3.02 -18.00
C VAL A 100 0.89 1.94 -18.95
N VAL A 101 -0.02 1.23 -19.63
CA VAL A 101 0.33 0.23 -20.65
C VAL A 101 1.05 0.89 -21.82
N MET A 102 0.52 2.00 -22.33
CA MET A 102 1.17 2.76 -23.41
C MET A 102 2.56 3.26 -22.99
N ALA A 103 2.69 3.83 -21.80
CA ALA A 103 3.99 4.24 -21.27
C ALA A 103 4.96 3.05 -21.13
N THR A 104 4.45 1.87 -20.73
CA THR A 104 5.25 0.64 -20.63
C THR A 104 5.69 0.11 -21.99
N VAL A 105 4.83 0.18 -23.02
CA VAL A 105 5.17 -0.23 -24.39
C VAL A 105 6.21 0.70 -24.99
N ILE A 106 6.07 2.01 -24.78
CA ILE A 106 6.96 3.02 -25.38
C ILE A 106 8.33 3.06 -24.65
N HIS A 107 8.33 3.01 -23.32
CA HIS A 107 9.54 3.25 -22.51
C HIS A 107 10.05 2.02 -21.76
N GLY A 108 9.32 0.91 -21.77
CA GLY A 108 9.54 -0.22 -20.85
C GLY A 108 9.08 0.09 -19.43
N PHE A 109 9.04 -0.93 -18.57
CA PHE A 109 8.72 -0.76 -17.15
C PHE A 109 9.95 -0.32 -16.34
N THR A 110 10.33 0.94 -16.53
CA THR A 110 11.50 1.56 -15.86
C THR A 110 11.22 1.85 -14.39
N VAL A 111 12.28 2.08 -13.60
CA VAL A 111 12.19 2.54 -12.19
C VAL A 111 11.34 3.80 -12.08
N SER A 112 11.52 4.70 -13.04
CA SER A 112 10.85 5.99 -13.06
C SER A 112 9.35 5.81 -13.30
N LEU A 113 8.95 4.95 -14.25
CA LEU A 113 7.54 4.61 -14.47
C LEU A 113 6.92 3.97 -13.22
N ALA A 114 7.59 2.97 -12.65
CA ALA A 114 7.11 2.29 -11.44
C ALA A 114 6.92 3.25 -10.27
N THR A 115 7.83 4.21 -10.09
CA THR A 115 7.72 5.24 -9.04
C THR A 115 6.51 6.14 -9.29
N LYS A 116 6.34 6.66 -10.51
CA LYS A 116 5.18 7.51 -10.88
C LYS A 116 3.85 6.80 -10.68
N VAL A 117 3.76 5.52 -11.05
CA VAL A 117 2.54 4.71 -10.86
C VAL A 117 2.26 4.49 -9.37
N LYS A 118 3.28 4.16 -8.57
CA LYS A 118 3.14 4.02 -7.12
C LYS A 118 2.67 5.32 -6.47
N GLN A 119 3.28 6.45 -6.81
CA GLN A 119 2.90 7.75 -6.23
C GLN A 119 1.43 8.09 -6.52
N LEU A 120 0.96 7.90 -7.75
CA LEU A 120 -0.46 8.11 -8.08
C LEU A 120 -1.36 7.15 -7.29
N GLY A 121 -1.04 5.86 -7.29
CA GLY A 121 -1.81 4.87 -6.53
C GLY A 121 -1.86 5.21 -5.05
N ASN A 122 -0.74 5.65 -4.47
CA ASN A 122 -0.67 6.07 -3.08
C ASN A 122 -1.55 7.28 -2.79
N PHE A 123 -1.48 8.30 -3.65
CA PHE A 123 -2.31 9.50 -3.55
C PHE A 123 -3.80 9.14 -3.58
N LEU A 124 -4.22 8.41 -4.61
CA LEU A 124 -5.63 8.04 -4.80
C LEU A 124 -6.16 7.16 -3.66
N GLN A 125 -5.35 6.23 -3.14
CA GLN A 125 -5.73 5.41 -1.99
C GLN A 125 -5.89 6.23 -0.72
N PHE A 126 -5.02 7.21 -0.46
CA PHE A 126 -5.17 8.07 0.70
C PHE A 126 -6.36 9.02 0.60
N LEU A 127 -6.72 9.49 -0.61
CA LEU A 127 -7.99 10.20 -0.81
C LEU A 127 -9.18 9.29 -0.45
N LEU A 128 -9.20 8.06 -0.96
CA LEU A 128 -10.25 7.09 -0.66
C LEU A 128 -10.35 6.78 0.84
N LEU A 129 -9.22 6.55 1.50
CA LEU A 129 -9.18 6.32 2.96
C LEU A 129 -9.66 7.55 3.74
N SER A 130 -9.34 8.76 3.28
CA SER A 130 -9.78 9.98 3.95
C SER A 130 -11.30 10.15 3.84
N LEU A 131 -11.92 9.77 2.72
CA LEU A 131 -13.38 9.72 2.58
C LEU A 131 -14.06 8.67 3.47
N LYS A 132 -13.31 7.69 4.01
CA LYS A 132 -13.85 6.72 4.99
C LYS A 132 -13.95 7.31 6.40
N ILE A 133 -13.42 8.50 6.68
CA ILE A 133 -13.66 9.21 7.95
C ILE A 133 -15.18 9.47 8.07
N ARG A 134 -15.74 9.21 9.25
CA ARG A 134 -17.19 9.23 9.52
C ARG A 134 -17.75 10.64 9.62
N SER A 135 -17.72 11.39 8.52
CA SER A 135 -18.26 12.74 8.43
C SER A 135 -19.32 12.79 7.34
N ASP A 136 -20.32 13.66 7.47
CA ASP A 136 -21.25 13.90 6.34
C ASP A 136 -20.52 14.79 5.36
N TRP A 137 -20.09 14.15 4.27
CA TRP A 137 -19.30 14.79 3.25
C TRP A 137 -20.19 15.71 2.41
N PRO A 138 -19.74 16.95 2.14
CA PRO A 138 -20.39 17.85 1.20
C PRO A 138 -20.58 17.18 -0.16
N SER A 139 -21.74 17.36 -0.77
CA SER A 139 -22.11 16.71 -2.04
C SER A 139 -21.09 16.98 -3.15
N LEU A 140 -20.52 18.18 -3.21
CA LEU A 140 -19.48 18.55 -4.18
C LEU A 140 -18.22 17.68 -4.05
N ILE A 141 -17.80 17.35 -2.83
CA ILE A 141 -16.64 16.48 -2.57
C ILE A 141 -16.96 15.04 -2.99
N VAL A 142 -18.14 14.55 -2.61
CA VAL A 142 -18.60 13.19 -2.95
C VAL A 142 -18.70 13.01 -4.48
N GLN A 143 -19.31 13.97 -5.17
CA GLN A 143 -19.48 13.93 -6.62
C GLN A 143 -18.15 14.01 -7.38
N SER A 144 -17.25 14.90 -6.96
CA SER A 144 -15.94 15.04 -7.60
C SER A 144 -15.02 13.83 -7.41
N LEU A 145 -15.24 13.04 -6.35
CA LEU A 145 -14.42 11.88 -6.02
C LEU A 145 -15.12 10.53 -6.24
N VAL A 146 -16.22 10.54 -7.01
CA VAL A 146 -17.02 9.34 -7.31
C VAL A 146 -16.23 8.24 -8.01
N PHE A 147 -15.12 8.58 -8.68
CA PHE A 147 -14.24 7.64 -9.36
C PHE A 147 -13.28 6.90 -8.40
N LEU A 148 -13.01 7.42 -7.20
CA LEU A 148 -12.01 6.86 -6.29
C LEU A 148 -12.21 5.40 -5.87
N PRO A 149 -13.44 4.84 -5.74
CA PRO A 149 -13.62 3.43 -5.41
C PRO A 149 -12.91 2.46 -6.37
N SER A 150 -12.66 2.88 -7.62
CA SER A 150 -11.93 2.07 -8.61
C SER A 150 -10.48 1.80 -8.22
N VAL A 151 -9.94 2.59 -7.29
CA VAL A 151 -8.56 2.51 -6.82
C VAL A 151 -8.41 1.45 -5.73
N ASP A 152 -9.52 1.02 -5.12
CA ASP A 152 -9.51 -0.07 -4.16
C ASP A 152 -9.30 -1.43 -4.84
N PHE A 153 -9.17 -1.52 -6.18
CA PHE A 153 -8.95 -2.77 -6.94
C PHE A 153 -9.82 -3.96 -6.48
N ASN A 154 -10.98 -3.65 -5.91
CA ASN A 154 -11.92 -4.58 -5.32
C ASN A 154 -13.18 -4.60 -6.20
N SER A 155 -14.18 -5.43 -5.90
CA SER A 155 -15.45 -5.41 -6.63
C SER A 155 -16.19 -4.07 -6.52
N HIS A 156 -15.83 -3.18 -5.58
CA HIS A 156 -16.25 -1.77 -5.60
C HIS A 156 -15.82 -1.01 -6.86
N THR A 157 -14.82 -1.49 -7.60
CA THR A 157 -14.37 -0.92 -8.87
C THR A 157 -15.43 -1.00 -9.96
N PHE A 158 -16.15 -2.11 -10.00
CA PHE A 158 -17.17 -2.39 -11.00
C PHE A 158 -18.58 -2.45 -10.42
N VAL A 159 -18.73 -2.13 -9.12
CA VAL A 159 -19.92 -2.34 -8.26
C VAL A 159 -20.91 -3.27 -8.93
N PRO A 160 -20.60 -4.58 -9.00
CA PRO A 160 -21.36 -5.50 -9.85
C PRO A 160 -22.83 -5.55 -9.43
N GLU A 161 -23.14 -5.24 -8.17
CA GLU A 161 -24.50 -5.06 -7.65
C GLU A 161 -25.33 -4.00 -8.38
N CYS A 162 -24.70 -3.01 -9.00
CA CYS A 162 -25.38 -2.01 -9.82
C CYS A 162 -25.76 -2.52 -11.22
N PHE A 163 -25.14 -3.61 -11.68
CA PHE A 163 -25.30 -4.13 -13.06
C PHE A 163 -25.91 -5.53 -13.10
N PHE A 164 -25.71 -6.32 -12.05
CA PHE A 164 -26.06 -7.73 -11.97
C PHE A 164 -26.58 -8.06 -10.56
N GLU A 165 -27.74 -8.72 -10.50
CA GLU A 165 -28.23 -9.35 -9.27
C GLU A 165 -27.46 -10.65 -9.04
N LEU A 166 -26.38 -10.58 -8.26
CA LEU A 166 -25.59 -11.75 -7.93
C LEU A 166 -26.16 -12.46 -6.69
N PRO A 167 -26.31 -13.81 -6.69
CA PRO A 167 -26.78 -14.56 -5.53
C PRO A 167 -25.74 -14.66 -4.40
N ILE A 168 -24.54 -14.09 -4.61
CA ILE A 168 -23.43 -14.13 -3.65
C ILE A 168 -23.53 -12.90 -2.77
N ARG A 169 -23.39 -13.07 -1.43
CA ARG A 169 -23.37 -11.92 -0.53
C ARG A 169 -22.22 -10.96 -0.91
N PRO A 170 -22.47 -9.65 -1.03
CA PRO A 170 -21.49 -8.61 -1.38
C PRO A 170 -20.14 -8.77 -0.68
N PHE A 171 -20.19 -9.06 0.62
CA PHE A 171 -19.01 -9.25 1.45
C PHE A 171 -18.01 -10.28 0.90
N TYR A 172 -18.47 -11.46 0.48
CA TYR A 172 -17.57 -12.51 -0.02
C TYR A 172 -16.97 -12.13 -1.37
N LEU A 173 -17.76 -11.48 -2.21
CA LEU A 173 -17.29 -10.97 -3.48
C LEU A 173 -16.18 -9.94 -3.24
N HIS A 174 -16.41 -8.95 -2.37
CA HIS A 174 -15.41 -7.96 -1.99
C HIS A 174 -14.14 -8.60 -1.39
N TRP A 175 -14.28 -9.61 -0.53
CA TRP A 175 -13.13 -10.21 0.14
C TRP A 175 -12.27 -10.99 -0.87
N THR A 176 -12.92 -11.79 -1.73
CA THR A 176 -12.22 -12.59 -2.74
C THR A 176 -11.52 -11.72 -3.78
N THR A 177 -12.17 -10.65 -4.26
CA THR A 177 -11.57 -9.74 -5.24
C THR A 177 -10.44 -8.89 -4.66
N ALA A 178 -10.37 -8.68 -3.34
CA ALA A 178 -9.24 -7.97 -2.73
C ALA A 178 -8.06 -8.90 -2.39
N VAL A 179 -8.32 -10.09 -1.82
CA VAL A 179 -7.26 -10.96 -1.27
C VAL A 179 -6.65 -11.89 -2.33
N VAL A 180 -7.47 -12.49 -3.19
CA VAL A 180 -7.00 -13.49 -4.17
C VAL A 180 -5.99 -12.88 -5.16
N PRO A 181 -6.18 -11.66 -5.71
CA PRO A 181 -5.19 -11.05 -6.60
C PRO A 181 -3.83 -10.83 -5.93
N VAL A 182 -3.79 -10.45 -4.64
CA VAL A 182 -2.52 -10.30 -3.91
C VAL A 182 -1.77 -11.63 -3.84
N LEU A 183 -2.48 -12.69 -3.44
CA LEU A 183 -1.89 -14.04 -3.34
C LEU A 183 -1.40 -14.53 -4.70
N LEU A 184 -2.19 -14.30 -5.76
CA LEU A 184 -1.84 -14.65 -7.13
C LEU A 184 -0.60 -13.89 -7.62
N VAL A 185 -0.53 -12.57 -7.40
CA VAL A 185 0.63 -11.74 -7.77
C VAL A 185 1.89 -12.22 -7.05
N VAL A 186 1.82 -12.50 -5.75
CA VAL A 186 2.96 -13.00 -4.97
C VAL A 186 3.39 -14.39 -5.46
N PHE A 187 2.43 -15.29 -5.70
CA PHE A 187 2.70 -16.64 -6.18
C PHE A 187 3.34 -16.64 -7.57
N LEU A 188 2.76 -15.91 -8.53
CA LEU A 188 3.30 -15.77 -9.88
C LEU A 188 4.70 -15.15 -9.84
N ALA A 189 4.90 -14.12 -9.03
CA ALA A 189 6.21 -13.50 -8.88
C ALA A 189 7.27 -14.46 -8.34
N HIS A 190 6.92 -15.29 -7.36
CA HIS A 190 7.81 -16.31 -6.81
C HIS A 190 8.20 -17.36 -7.86
N ILE A 191 7.22 -17.85 -8.64
CA ILE A 191 7.47 -18.78 -9.74
C ILE A 191 8.37 -18.14 -10.80
N LEU A 192 8.03 -16.93 -11.26
CA LEU A 192 8.80 -16.22 -12.27
C LEU A 192 10.23 -15.92 -11.79
N ASP A 193 10.41 -15.50 -10.54
CA ASP A 193 11.73 -15.26 -9.96
C ASP A 193 12.57 -16.55 -9.93
N LYS A 194 12.00 -17.69 -9.52
CA LYS A 194 12.68 -18.99 -9.55
C LYS A 194 13.06 -19.41 -10.97
N LEU A 195 12.13 -19.32 -11.92
CA LEU A 195 12.39 -19.68 -13.32
C LEU A 195 13.49 -18.80 -13.93
N MET A 196 13.49 -17.50 -13.62
CA MET A 196 14.50 -16.57 -14.10
C MET A 196 15.87 -16.84 -13.49
N ARG A 197 15.97 -17.16 -12.18
CA ARG A 197 17.25 -17.55 -11.55
C ARG A 197 17.86 -18.80 -12.21
N GLY A 198 17.04 -19.82 -12.46
CA GLY A 198 17.48 -21.04 -13.13
C GLY A 198 17.93 -20.81 -14.58
N LYS A 199 17.37 -19.80 -15.26
CA LYS A 199 17.85 -19.36 -16.58
C LYS A 199 19.14 -18.56 -16.45
N ILE A 200 19.25 -17.61 -15.52
CA ILE A 200 20.47 -16.78 -15.35
C ILE A 200 21.71 -17.64 -15.13
N GLY A 201 21.62 -18.70 -14.31
CA GLY A 201 22.72 -19.64 -14.09
C GLY A 201 23.16 -20.41 -15.35
N ARG A 202 22.26 -20.55 -16.34
CA ARG A 202 22.51 -21.21 -17.63
C ARG A 202 22.87 -20.25 -18.77
N ALA A 203 23.05 -18.95 -18.51
CA ALA A 203 23.44 -17.99 -19.55
C ALA A 203 24.87 -18.29 -20.03
N ARG A 204 25.06 -18.41 -21.35
CA ARG A 204 26.35 -18.80 -21.94
C ARG A 204 27.34 -17.63 -21.94
N ASN A 205 26.82 -16.41 -22.19
CA ASN A 205 27.62 -15.19 -22.35
C ASN A 205 27.21 -14.13 -21.32
N GLU A 206 28.11 -13.18 -21.06
CA GLU A 206 27.89 -12.11 -20.07
C GLU A 206 26.75 -11.15 -20.46
N GLU A 207 26.62 -10.81 -21.74
CA GLU A 207 25.54 -9.95 -22.25
C GLU A 207 24.15 -10.57 -22.03
N GLU A 208 24.02 -11.87 -22.32
CA GLU A 208 22.78 -12.60 -22.08
C GLU A 208 22.45 -12.63 -20.58
N ARG A 209 23.48 -12.78 -19.74
CA ARG A 209 23.33 -12.71 -18.28
C ARG A 209 22.82 -11.33 -17.86
N LYS A 210 23.40 -10.24 -18.37
CA LYS A 210 22.97 -8.85 -18.11
C LYS A 210 21.51 -8.62 -18.52
N LEU A 211 21.13 -9.01 -19.74
CA LEU A 211 19.75 -8.89 -20.22
C LEU A 211 18.75 -9.66 -19.35
N ARG A 212 19.11 -10.88 -18.91
CA ARG A 212 18.27 -11.70 -18.03
C ARG A 212 18.13 -11.08 -16.63
N TRP A 213 19.19 -10.47 -16.10
CA TRP A 213 19.13 -9.69 -14.85
C TRP A 213 18.22 -8.46 -14.98
N CYS A 214 18.33 -7.70 -16.08
CA CYS A 214 17.44 -6.56 -16.34
C CYS A 214 15.96 -6.99 -16.39
N ARG A 215 15.65 -8.08 -17.11
CA ARG A 215 14.28 -8.64 -17.15
C ARG A 215 13.79 -9.09 -15.78
N GLN A 216 14.65 -9.73 -14.98
CA GLN A 216 14.31 -10.12 -13.62
C GLN A 216 14.03 -8.89 -12.73
N GLY A 217 14.83 -7.83 -12.89
CA GLY A 217 14.60 -6.53 -12.23
C GLY A 217 13.23 -5.96 -12.58
N GLN A 218 12.87 -5.92 -13.87
CA GLN A 218 11.55 -5.47 -14.33
C GLN A 218 10.41 -6.29 -13.70
N VAL A 219 10.48 -7.62 -13.73
CA VAL A 219 9.45 -8.49 -13.11
C VAL A 219 9.29 -8.16 -11.62
N ARG A 220 10.39 -8.04 -10.88
CA ARG A 220 10.36 -7.69 -9.45
C ARG A 220 9.74 -6.32 -9.20
N ARG A 221 10.08 -5.31 -10.03
CA ARG A 221 9.50 -3.96 -9.97
C ARG A 221 7.99 -3.99 -10.23
N CYS A 222 7.54 -4.74 -11.25
CA CYS A 222 6.11 -4.95 -11.54
C CYS A 222 5.39 -5.58 -10.35
N THR A 223 5.91 -6.70 -9.84
CA THR A 223 5.34 -7.39 -8.67
C THR A 223 5.24 -6.47 -7.48
N MET A 224 6.31 -5.74 -7.16
CA MET A 224 6.33 -4.85 -6.01
C MET A 224 5.33 -3.70 -6.17
N THR A 225 5.19 -3.16 -7.38
CA THR A 225 4.20 -2.13 -7.69
C THR A 225 2.78 -2.66 -7.52
N ALA A 226 2.48 -3.83 -8.09
CA ALA A 226 1.18 -4.48 -7.93
C ALA A 226 0.87 -4.78 -6.46
N PHE A 227 1.85 -5.29 -5.70
CA PHE A 227 1.70 -5.53 -4.26
C PHE A 227 1.38 -4.25 -3.48
N VAL A 228 2.09 -3.15 -3.70
CA VAL A 228 1.83 -1.86 -3.03
C VAL A 228 0.44 -1.33 -3.35
N LEU A 229 -0.01 -1.49 -4.59
CA LEU A 229 -1.35 -1.07 -5.01
C LEU A 229 -2.43 -1.95 -4.41
N MET A 230 -2.23 -3.26 -4.29
CA MET A 230 -3.25 -4.17 -3.74
C MET A 230 -3.21 -4.29 -2.20
N PHE A 231 -2.17 -3.76 -1.55
CA PHE A 231 -2.00 -3.85 -0.09
C PHE A 231 -3.15 -3.20 0.69
N CYS A 232 -3.53 -1.97 0.34
CA CYS A 232 -4.58 -1.24 1.03
C CYS A 232 -5.95 -1.93 0.92
N PRO A 233 -6.41 -2.31 -0.29
CA PRO A 233 -7.63 -3.10 -0.48
C PRO A 233 -7.71 -4.34 0.38
N ALA A 234 -6.66 -5.18 0.31
CA ALA A 234 -6.63 -6.43 1.03
C ALA A 234 -6.61 -6.21 2.54
N ALA A 235 -5.87 -5.22 3.04
CA ALA A 235 -5.86 -4.84 4.46
C ALA A 235 -7.26 -4.40 4.93
N THR A 236 -7.96 -3.54 4.18
CA THR A 236 -9.31 -3.08 4.55
C THR A 236 -10.31 -4.23 4.61
N MET A 237 -10.29 -5.13 3.62
CA MET A 237 -11.22 -6.27 3.58
C MET A 237 -10.96 -7.30 4.69
N VAL A 238 -9.69 -7.54 4.99
CA VAL A 238 -9.28 -8.41 6.10
C VAL A 238 -9.72 -7.85 7.44
N ILE A 239 -9.58 -6.53 7.63
CA ILE A 239 -10.05 -5.85 8.83
C ILE A 239 -11.57 -5.95 8.97
N ARG A 240 -12.32 -5.72 7.88
CA ARG A 240 -13.79 -5.81 7.87
C ARG A 240 -14.31 -7.23 8.13
N ALA A 241 -13.54 -8.27 7.78
CA ALA A 241 -13.95 -9.64 8.03
C ALA A 241 -14.15 -9.97 9.52
N PHE A 242 -13.46 -9.26 10.42
CA PHE A 242 -13.63 -9.42 11.86
C PHE A 242 -14.98 -8.92 12.39
N ALA A 243 -15.67 -8.06 11.64
CA ALA A 243 -16.97 -7.54 12.04
C ALA A 243 -18.13 -8.54 11.80
N CYS A 244 -17.94 -9.61 11.02
CA CYS A 244 -19.01 -10.55 10.69
C CYS A 244 -19.11 -11.72 11.69
N GLN A 245 -20.28 -12.04 12.23
CA GLN A 245 -20.46 -13.06 13.31
C GLN A 245 -20.88 -14.49 12.88
N ASN A 246 -20.93 -14.82 11.58
CA ASN A 246 -21.43 -16.14 11.12
C ASN A 246 -20.39 -17.29 11.23
N THR A 247 -20.81 -18.56 11.20
CA THR A 247 -19.88 -19.73 11.23
C THR A 247 -18.93 -19.79 10.03
N LEU A 248 -19.41 -19.47 8.82
CA LEU A 248 -18.54 -19.29 7.64
C LEU A 248 -17.61 -18.07 7.80
N SER A 249 -17.96 -17.15 8.69
CA SER A 249 -17.08 -16.05 9.12
C SER A 249 -15.89 -16.57 9.91
N THR A 250 -16.00 -17.63 10.73
CA THR A 250 -14.86 -18.09 11.56
C THR A 250 -13.64 -18.48 10.74
N ILE A 251 -13.82 -19.18 9.61
CA ILE A 251 -12.71 -19.53 8.70
C ILE A 251 -12.11 -18.26 8.08
N ILE A 252 -12.97 -17.36 7.59
CA ILE A 252 -12.52 -16.11 6.94
C ILE A 252 -11.84 -15.19 7.95
N GLN A 253 -12.33 -15.10 9.18
CA GLN A 253 -11.73 -14.38 10.29
C GLN A 253 -10.37 -14.97 10.64
N THR A 254 -10.24 -16.30 10.68
CA THR A 254 -8.95 -16.97 10.94
C THR A 254 -7.94 -16.67 9.83
N LEU A 255 -8.35 -16.79 8.56
CA LEU A 255 -7.50 -16.44 7.41
C LEU A 255 -7.16 -14.95 7.39
N SER A 256 -8.11 -14.10 7.76
CA SER A 256 -7.95 -12.64 7.86
C SER A 256 -6.99 -12.28 8.99
N LEU A 257 -7.03 -12.97 10.14
CA LEU A 257 -6.07 -12.80 11.23
C LEU A 257 -4.67 -13.17 10.80
N LEU A 258 -4.52 -14.30 10.11
CA LEU A 258 -3.24 -14.72 9.59
C LEU A 258 -2.71 -13.70 8.57
N TYR A 259 -3.55 -13.19 7.67
CA TYR A 259 -3.17 -12.16 6.71
C TYR A 259 -2.77 -10.85 7.40
N LEU A 260 -3.56 -10.39 8.38
CA LEU A 260 -3.29 -9.17 9.13
C LEU A 260 -1.95 -9.29 9.88
N LEU A 261 -1.70 -10.41 10.53
CA LEU A 261 -0.43 -10.66 11.20
C LEU A 261 0.73 -10.71 10.20
N LEU A 262 0.66 -11.56 9.18
CA LEU A 262 1.78 -11.82 8.27
C LEU A 262 2.05 -10.66 7.31
N VAL A 263 1.00 -10.16 6.65
CA VAL A 263 1.12 -9.22 5.53
C VAL A 263 0.99 -7.78 6.00
N VAL A 264 0.06 -7.48 6.91
CA VAL A 264 -0.20 -6.10 7.32
C VAL A 264 0.78 -5.63 8.39
N ILE A 265 1.17 -6.50 9.32
CA ILE A 265 2.06 -6.15 10.45
C ILE A 265 3.50 -6.64 10.23
N LEU A 266 3.68 -7.96 10.09
CA LEU A 266 5.02 -8.57 10.07
C LEU A 266 5.81 -8.20 8.82
N LEU A 267 5.17 -8.05 7.66
CA LEU A 267 5.87 -7.70 6.43
C LEU A 267 6.44 -6.26 6.48
N PRO A 268 5.69 -5.18 6.80
CA PRO A 268 6.28 -3.85 6.94
C PRO A 268 7.38 -3.79 8.02
N LEU A 269 7.20 -4.48 9.16
CA LEU A 269 8.22 -4.57 10.20
C LEU A 269 9.45 -5.33 9.73
N GLY A 270 9.26 -6.45 9.03
CA GLY A 270 10.32 -7.26 8.44
C GLY A 270 11.10 -6.49 7.39
N LEU A 271 10.42 -5.71 6.53
CA LEU A 271 11.04 -4.81 5.56
C LEU A 271 11.84 -3.71 6.26
N LEU A 272 11.26 -3.06 7.27
CA LEU A 272 11.95 -2.06 8.08
C LEU A 272 13.21 -2.63 8.73
N PHE A 273 13.09 -3.78 9.41
CA PHE A 273 14.21 -4.48 10.03
C PHE A 273 15.28 -4.88 9.01
N TRP A 274 14.86 -5.41 7.85
CA TRP A 274 15.76 -5.78 6.76
C TRP A 274 16.53 -4.58 6.23
N ILE A 275 15.87 -3.43 6.01
CA ILE A 275 16.51 -2.18 5.58
C ILE A 275 17.55 -1.71 6.60
N LEU A 276 17.16 -1.66 7.88
CA LEU A 276 18.04 -1.22 8.97
C LEU A 276 19.26 -2.13 9.08
N ARG A 277 19.06 -3.45 8.94
CA ARG A 277 20.14 -4.43 8.90
C ARG A 277 21.05 -4.20 7.70
N LEU A 278 20.52 -4.10 6.49
CA LEU A 278 21.29 -3.85 5.26
C LEU A 278 22.12 -2.57 5.33
N ARG A 279 21.59 -1.52 5.97
CA ARG A 279 22.30 -0.25 6.19
C ARG A 279 23.55 -0.43 7.04
N LYS A 280 23.48 -1.26 8.09
CA LYS A 280 24.62 -1.56 8.97
C LYS A 280 25.76 -2.28 8.24
N PHE A 281 25.45 -3.05 7.21
CA PHE A 281 26.43 -3.92 6.54
C PHE A 281 27.15 -3.31 5.33
N ASN A 282 26.93 -2.02 4.99
CA ASN A 282 27.46 -1.41 3.75
C ASN A 282 27.11 -2.15 2.43
N LEU A 283 26.34 -3.25 2.49
CA LEU A 283 25.94 -4.08 1.35
C LEU A 283 25.13 -3.32 0.30
N LEU A 284 24.37 -2.30 0.72
CA LEU A 284 23.68 -1.38 -0.19
C LEU A 284 24.64 -0.65 -1.15
N LYS A 285 25.92 -0.50 -0.79
CA LYS A 285 26.91 0.20 -1.61
C LYS A 285 27.47 -0.67 -2.74
N GLN A 286 27.48 -1.99 -2.60
CA GLN A 286 28.04 -2.92 -3.60
C GLN A 286 26.99 -3.70 -4.40
N ASN A 287 25.75 -3.79 -3.90
CA ASN A 287 24.69 -4.64 -4.47
C ASN A 287 23.40 -3.88 -4.79
N LEU A 288 23.48 -2.57 -5.02
CA LEU A 288 22.33 -1.73 -5.38
C LEU A 288 21.61 -2.28 -6.61
N VAL A 289 22.35 -2.83 -7.57
CA VAL A 289 21.81 -3.39 -8.81
C VAL A 289 21.19 -4.79 -8.63
N THR A 290 21.71 -5.61 -7.74
CA THR A 290 21.21 -7.00 -7.53
C THR A 290 20.09 -7.08 -6.49
N GLN A 291 20.04 -6.12 -5.55
CA GLN A 291 19.13 -6.10 -4.41
C GLN A 291 18.19 -4.88 -4.38
N GLY A 292 18.20 -4.03 -5.42
CA GLY A 292 17.41 -2.80 -5.56
C GLY A 292 15.89 -2.96 -5.70
N TRP A 293 15.28 -4.00 -5.14
CA TRP A 293 13.85 -4.34 -5.30
C TRP A 293 12.88 -3.18 -4.97
N MET A 294 13.30 -2.25 -4.10
CA MET A 294 12.42 -1.27 -3.47
C MET A 294 12.98 0.18 -3.48
N TYR A 295 14.28 0.38 -3.77
CA TYR A 295 14.99 1.61 -3.36
C TYR A 295 15.62 2.43 -4.49
N GLU A 296 15.43 2.05 -5.74
CA GLU A 296 16.17 2.65 -6.86
C GLU A 296 15.81 4.14 -7.08
N SER A 297 14.59 4.57 -6.77
CA SER A 297 14.18 5.98 -6.87
C SER A 297 14.48 6.83 -5.64
N TYR A 298 14.73 6.21 -4.49
CA TYR A 298 14.97 6.91 -3.23
C TYR A 298 16.44 7.32 -3.07
N ARG A 299 16.67 8.41 -2.36
CA ARG A 299 17.99 8.72 -1.78
C ARG A 299 18.27 7.69 -0.68
N ARG A 300 19.54 7.28 -0.55
CA ARG A 300 19.99 6.23 0.40
C ARG A 300 19.54 6.44 1.85
N ARG A 301 19.30 7.68 2.28
CA ARG A 301 18.84 8.00 3.64
C ARG A 301 17.35 7.69 3.87
N PHE A 302 16.57 7.55 2.80
CA PHE A 302 15.11 7.43 2.83
C PHE A 302 14.58 6.06 2.39
N CYS A 303 15.41 5.01 2.45
CA CYS A 303 14.94 3.65 2.16
C CYS A 303 13.76 3.22 3.07
N ILE A 304 13.64 3.79 4.27
CA ILE A 304 12.54 3.48 5.19
C ILE A 304 11.18 4.10 4.79
N LEU A 305 11.12 4.94 3.75
CA LEU A 305 9.91 5.68 3.42
C LEU A 305 8.74 4.77 3.01
N GLU A 306 9.02 3.68 2.29
CA GLU A 306 7.96 2.74 1.88
C GLU A 306 7.29 2.04 3.07
N PRO A 307 8.04 1.41 4.00
CA PRO A 307 7.45 0.91 5.24
C PRO A 307 6.67 1.97 6.02
N VAL A 308 7.15 3.22 6.07
CA VAL A 308 6.45 4.33 6.72
C VAL A 308 5.11 4.62 6.03
N MET A 309 5.08 4.63 4.70
CA MET A 309 3.85 4.81 3.92
C MET A 309 2.85 3.67 4.13
N MET A 310 3.32 2.42 4.14
CA MET A 310 2.49 1.27 4.46
C MET A 310 1.90 1.39 5.88
N MET A 311 2.73 1.69 6.87
CA MET A 311 2.28 1.87 8.26
C MET A 311 1.27 3.01 8.40
N ARG A 312 1.48 4.13 7.70
CA ARG A 312 0.52 5.25 7.66
C ARG A 312 -0.85 4.79 7.15
N ARG A 313 -0.90 3.96 6.11
CA ARG A 313 -2.18 3.39 5.62
C ARG A 313 -2.82 2.49 6.64
N VAL A 314 -2.06 1.55 7.20
CA VAL A 314 -2.58 0.62 8.21
C VAL A 314 -3.18 1.41 9.36
N LEU A 315 -2.46 2.39 9.90
CA LEU A 315 -2.95 3.22 10.98
C LEU A 315 -4.21 3.99 10.58
N SER A 316 -4.27 4.53 9.37
CA SER A 316 -5.48 5.19 8.84
C SER A 316 -6.67 4.24 8.77
N ILE A 317 -6.49 3.02 8.22
CA ILE A 317 -7.53 1.99 8.14
C ILE A 317 -7.99 1.57 9.54
N LEU A 318 -7.07 1.33 10.47
CA LEU A 318 -7.42 0.99 11.85
C LEU A 318 -8.27 2.10 12.48
N LEU A 319 -7.90 3.37 12.28
CA LEU A 319 -8.63 4.52 12.81
C LEU A 319 -10.02 4.70 12.20
N THR A 320 -10.21 4.43 10.89
CA THR A 320 -11.50 4.65 10.21
C THR A 320 -12.43 3.45 10.31
N ASP A 321 -11.92 2.22 10.11
CA ASP A 321 -12.73 1.01 9.99
C ASP A 321 -12.90 0.27 11.33
N LEU A 322 -11.87 0.17 12.19
CA LEU A 322 -11.98 -0.58 13.46
C LEU A 322 -12.49 0.27 14.62
N TYR A 323 -12.00 1.50 14.73
CA TYR A 323 -12.29 2.33 15.89
C TYR A 323 -13.37 3.36 15.56
N PRO A 324 -14.60 3.21 16.12
CA PRO A 324 -15.64 4.23 16.02
C PRO A 324 -15.30 5.43 16.92
N LEU A 325 -14.13 6.02 16.73
CA LEU A 325 -13.76 7.28 17.37
C LEU A 325 -14.63 8.40 16.83
N HIS A 326 -14.77 9.45 17.63
CA HIS A 326 -15.40 10.69 17.18
C HIS A 326 -14.72 11.16 15.87
N PRO A 327 -15.48 11.65 14.86
CA PRO A 327 -14.92 12.07 13.57
C PRO A 327 -13.77 13.08 13.71
N LEU A 328 -13.89 14.02 14.66
CA LEU A 328 -12.82 14.94 15.06
C LEU A 328 -11.52 14.25 15.45
N ALA A 329 -11.58 13.20 16.28
CA ALA A 329 -10.40 12.47 16.71
C ALA A 329 -9.79 11.67 15.55
N GLN A 330 -10.63 11.02 14.72
CA GLN A 330 -10.16 10.31 13.52
C GLN A 330 -9.44 11.26 12.56
N SER A 331 -10.05 12.42 12.30
CA SER A 331 -9.52 13.47 11.43
C SER A 331 -8.23 14.06 12.00
N GLY A 332 -8.21 14.45 13.28
CA GLY A 332 -7.04 15.05 13.92
C GLY A 332 -5.82 14.12 13.95
N VAL A 333 -6.02 12.83 14.26
CA VAL A 333 -4.92 11.85 14.24
C VAL A 333 -4.41 11.62 12.81
N ASN A 334 -5.31 11.40 11.85
CA ASN A 334 -4.93 11.23 10.44
C ASN A 334 -4.19 12.47 9.88
N LEU A 335 -4.70 13.68 10.18
CA LEU A 335 -4.10 14.95 9.79
C LEU A 335 -2.70 15.11 10.38
N THR A 336 -2.51 14.75 11.65
CA THR A 336 -1.20 14.81 12.32
C THR A 336 -0.21 13.86 11.64
N ILE A 337 -0.60 12.61 11.37
CA ILE A 337 0.27 11.63 10.69
C ILE A 337 0.61 12.13 9.27
N SER A 338 -0.36 12.64 8.53
CA SER A 338 -0.17 13.19 7.18
C SER A 338 0.71 14.44 7.18
N GLY A 339 0.56 15.32 8.17
CA GLY A 339 1.38 16.52 8.35
C GLY A 339 2.83 16.20 8.68
N VAL A 340 3.07 15.24 9.57
CA VAL A 340 4.43 14.73 9.85
C VAL A 340 5.05 14.13 8.61
N TYR A 341 4.29 13.34 7.83
CA TYR A 341 4.76 12.80 6.56
C TYR A 341 5.11 13.91 5.54
N LEU A 342 4.24 14.93 5.40
CA LEU A 342 4.49 16.09 4.54
C LEU A 342 5.79 16.78 4.92
N PHE A 343 6.02 17.01 6.21
CA PHE A 343 7.25 17.62 6.72
C PHE A 343 8.49 16.79 6.35
N VAL A 344 8.42 15.46 6.49
CA VAL A 344 9.50 14.54 6.08
C VAL A 344 9.75 14.60 4.58
N VAL A 345 8.71 14.69 3.74
CA VAL A 345 8.84 14.80 2.27
C VAL A 345 9.48 16.14 1.88
N VAL A 346 8.97 17.25 2.41
CA VAL A 346 9.42 18.61 2.06
C VAL A 346 10.87 18.85 2.51
N LEU A 347 11.21 18.51 3.76
CA LEU A 347 12.56 18.71 4.27
C LEU A 347 13.53 17.62 3.83
N GLY A 348 13.06 16.38 3.76
CA GLY A 348 13.90 15.23 3.47
C GLY A 348 14.22 15.07 1.99
N ARG A 349 13.31 15.52 1.09
CA ARG A 349 13.40 15.31 -0.36
C ARG A 349 13.78 13.87 -0.71
N PRO A 350 12.94 12.88 -0.32
CA PRO A 350 13.30 11.48 -0.36
C PRO A 350 13.64 10.97 -1.76
N TYR A 351 13.06 11.55 -2.81
CA TYR A 351 13.31 11.14 -4.20
C TYR A 351 14.57 11.79 -4.77
N ARG A 352 15.22 11.08 -5.71
CA ARG A 352 16.29 11.67 -6.53
C ARG A 352 15.67 12.61 -7.58
N PRO A 353 16.26 13.79 -7.84
CA PRO A 353 15.76 14.68 -8.88
C PRO A 353 15.90 14.00 -10.24
N ALA A 354 14.86 14.07 -11.06
CA ALA A 354 14.91 13.59 -12.43
C ALA A 354 15.71 14.58 -13.29
N LYS A 355 16.59 14.08 -14.15
CA LYS A 355 17.35 14.92 -15.08
C LYS A 355 16.61 14.95 -16.40
N TRP A 356 16.06 16.10 -16.78
CA TRP A 356 15.32 16.25 -18.03
C TRP A 356 16.15 17.04 -19.03
N ARG A 357 16.22 16.57 -20.27
CA ARG A 357 16.87 17.30 -21.36
C ARG A 357 15.85 18.25 -22.00
N VAL A 358 15.98 19.54 -21.74
CA VAL A 358 15.11 20.59 -22.30
C VAL A 358 15.97 21.55 -23.11
N CYS A 359 15.71 21.65 -24.41
CA CYS A 359 16.47 22.50 -25.34
C CYS A 359 18.00 22.26 -25.27
N GLY A 360 18.42 20.99 -25.19
CA GLY A 360 19.83 20.60 -25.12
C GLY A 360 20.48 20.78 -23.75
N LYS A 361 19.83 21.43 -22.77
CA LYS A 361 20.33 21.56 -21.40
C LYS A 361 19.72 20.50 -20.50
N VAL A 362 20.55 19.88 -19.66
CA VAL A 362 20.11 18.92 -18.64
C VAL A 362 19.68 19.71 -17.39
N LEU A 363 18.38 19.75 -17.12
CA LEU A 363 17.81 20.43 -15.96
C LEU A 363 17.44 19.38 -14.88
N PRO A 364 17.96 19.50 -13.65
CA PRO A 364 17.50 18.68 -12.54
C PRO A 364 16.13 19.20 -12.07
N LEU A 365 15.07 18.43 -12.30
CA LEU A 365 13.71 18.72 -11.87
C LEU A 365 13.29 17.79 -10.74
N ASP A 366 12.81 18.36 -9.64
CA ASP A 366 12.44 17.62 -8.44
C ASP A 366 10.96 17.19 -8.41
N MET A 367 10.43 16.82 -9.59
CA MET A 367 8.98 16.62 -9.79
C MET A 367 8.38 15.55 -8.86
N HIS A 368 9.11 14.47 -8.56
CA HIS A 368 8.62 13.41 -7.67
C HIS A 368 8.38 13.91 -6.24
N ASN A 369 9.27 14.75 -5.71
CA ASN A 369 9.11 15.34 -4.37
C ASN A 369 7.99 16.40 -4.36
N ILE A 370 7.88 17.20 -5.44
CA ILE A 370 6.79 18.18 -5.60
C ILE A 370 5.43 17.49 -5.66
N PHE A 371 5.31 16.42 -6.46
CA PHE A 371 4.08 15.64 -6.57
C PHE A 371 3.69 15.05 -5.22
N GLU A 372 4.62 14.40 -4.51
CA GLU A 372 4.33 13.78 -3.21
C GLU A 372 3.89 14.82 -2.16
N ALA A 373 4.52 16.00 -2.15
CA ALA A 373 4.15 17.09 -1.27
C ALA A 373 2.75 17.63 -1.59
N LEU A 374 2.44 17.87 -2.87
CA LEU A 374 1.12 18.37 -3.30
C LEU A 374 0.02 17.33 -3.04
N ALA A 375 0.28 16.06 -3.35
CA ALA A 375 -0.62 14.94 -3.06
C ALA A 375 -0.90 14.83 -1.56
N THR A 376 0.13 14.94 -0.71
CA THR A 376 -0.04 14.90 0.74
C THR A 376 -0.77 16.13 1.26
N LEU A 377 -0.52 17.32 0.72
CA LEU A 377 -1.24 18.53 1.06
C LEU A 377 -2.74 18.41 0.74
N CYS A 378 -3.08 17.84 -0.42
CA CYS A 378 -4.45 17.53 -0.80
C CYS A 378 -5.13 16.57 0.19
N VAL A 379 -4.41 15.52 0.62
CA VAL A 379 -4.90 14.59 1.64
C VAL A 379 -5.09 15.29 3.00
N CYS A 380 -4.15 16.13 3.43
CA CYS A 380 -4.29 16.94 4.64
C CYS A 380 -5.51 17.86 4.58
N TYR A 381 -5.73 18.51 3.44
CA TYR A 381 -6.90 19.38 3.24
C TYR A 381 -8.20 18.58 3.40
N LEU A 382 -8.32 17.43 2.71
CA LEU A 382 -9.48 16.56 2.82
C LEU A 382 -9.69 16.06 4.26
N GLN A 383 -8.60 15.72 4.96
CA GLN A 383 -8.65 15.31 6.36
C GLN A 383 -9.02 16.43 7.32
N ALA A 384 -8.79 17.71 6.98
CA ALA A 384 -9.17 18.86 7.80
C ALA A 384 -10.67 19.22 7.69
N VAL A 385 -11.34 18.81 6.61
CA VAL A 385 -12.77 19.13 6.37
C VAL A 385 -13.68 18.76 7.55
N PRO A 386 -13.60 17.55 8.15
CA PRO A 386 -14.43 17.22 9.32
C PRO A 386 -14.20 18.15 10.52
N ILE A 387 -12.96 18.60 10.75
CA ILE A 387 -12.65 19.56 11.83
C ILE A 387 -13.28 20.92 11.55
N ILE A 388 -13.15 21.43 10.32
CA ILE A 388 -13.71 22.72 9.90
C ILE A 388 -15.24 22.71 9.97
N LYS A 389 -15.85 21.57 9.65
CA LYS A 389 -17.30 21.39 9.72
C LYS A 389 -17.83 21.48 11.15
N GLU A 390 -17.18 20.78 12.07
CA GLU A 390 -17.55 20.78 13.49
C GLU A 390 -17.35 22.13 14.17
N THR A 391 -16.43 22.97 13.68
CA THR A 391 -16.25 24.35 14.17
C THR A 391 -17.23 25.35 13.56
N ALA A 392 -18.21 24.89 12.76
CA ALA A 392 -19.18 25.73 12.04
C ALA A 392 -18.52 26.78 11.10
N LEU A 393 -17.27 26.55 10.70
CA LEU A 393 -16.52 27.40 9.74
C LEU A 393 -16.65 26.91 8.30
N TYR A 394 -17.40 25.83 8.07
CA TYR A 394 -17.56 25.25 6.75
C TYR A 394 -18.53 26.05 5.89
N HIS A 395 -18.08 26.43 4.70
CA HIS A 395 -18.91 26.99 3.63
C HIS A 395 -18.93 26.05 2.43
N ASP A 396 -20.03 26.04 1.67
CA ASP A 396 -20.20 25.16 0.50
C ASP A 396 -19.07 25.32 -0.55
N TYR A 397 -18.48 26.51 -0.65
CA TYR A 397 -17.35 26.79 -1.55
C TYR A 397 -16.02 26.14 -1.12
N MET A 398 -15.90 25.61 0.10
CA MET A 398 -14.70 24.91 0.58
C MET A 398 -14.45 23.59 -0.18
N GLY A 399 -15.42 23.08 -0.94
CA GLY A 399 -15.16 21.98 -1.87
C GLY A 399 -14.30 22.38 -3.09
N ILE A 400 -14.35 23.65 -3.51
CA ILE A 400 -13.65 24.12 -4.74
C ILE A 400 -12.12 24.01 -4.61
N PRO A 401 -11.48 24.47 -3.51
CA PRO A 401 -10.03 24.30 -3.34
C PRO A 401 -9.58 22.84 -3.42
N LEU A 402 -10.38 21.90 -2.87
CA LEU A 402 -10.06 20.47 -2.95
C LEU A 402 -10.08 19.99 -4.40
N VAL A 403 -11.12 20.32 -5.16
CA VAL A 403 -11.22 19.93 -6.58
C VAL A 403 -10.03 20.48 -7.36
N VAL A 404 -9.68 21.76 -7.15
CA VAL A 404 -8.50 22.38 -7.77
C VAL A 404 -7.21 21.64 -7.37
N LEU A 405 -7.01 21.33 -6.09
CA LEU A 405 -5.83 20.61 -5.62
C LEU A 405 -5.73 19.20 -6.24
N VAL A 406 -6.83 18.46 -6.31
CA VAL A 406 -6.88 17.14 -6.95
C VAL A 406 -6.56 17.24 -8.44
N SER A 407 -7.19 18.18 -9.15
CA SER A 407 -6.95 18.41 -10.57
C SER A 407 -5.49 18.82 -10.86
N CYS A 408 -4.92 19.73 -10.06
CA CYS A 408 -3.51 20.12 -10.18
C CYS A 408 -2.57 18.94 -9.91
N THR A 409 -2.88 18.08 -8.93
CA THR A 409 -2.07 16.89 -8.62
C THR A 409 -2.11 15.89 -9.78
N LEU A 410 -3.29 15.60 -10.32
CA LEU A 410 -3.44 14.71 -11.48
C LEU A 410 -2.77 15.28 -12.74
N LEU A 411 -2.90 16.58 -12.98
CA LEU A 411 -2.22 17.25 -14.09
C LEU A 411 -0.69 17.14 -13.96
N LEU A 412 -0.15 17.37 -12.76
CA LEU A 412 1.27 17.22 -12.49
C LEU A 412 1.75 15.78 -12.76
N TRP A 413 0.96 14.78 -12.39
CA TRP A 413 1.27 13.38 -12.71
C TRP A 413 1.31 13.10 -14.22
N VAL A 414 0.35 13.64 -14.98
CA VAL A 414 0.34 13.53 -16.44
C VAL A 414 1.59 14.21 -17.04
N VAL A 415 1.95 15.40 -16.56
CA VAL A 415 3.17 16.10 -16.99
C VAL A 415 4.41 15.25 -16.70
N MET A 416 4.49 14.61 -15.53
CA MET A 416 5.58 13.70 -15.19
C MET A 416 5.65 12.49 -16.13
N LEU A 417 4.51 11.91 -16.53
CA LEU A 417 4.48 10.80 -17.49
C LEU A 417 4.89 11.24 -18.89
N VAL A 418 4.36 12.34 -19.40
CA VAL A 418 4.71 12.84 -20.75
C VAL A 418 6.19 13.22 -20.82
N GLY A 419 6.73 13.80 -19.75
CA GLY A 419 8.14 14.15 -19.64
C GLY A 419 9.11 12.97 -19.55
N MET A 420 8.62 11.73 -19.39
CA MET A 420 9.47 10.53 -19.36
C MET A 420 10.32 10.36 -20.61
N SER A 421 9.78 10.74 -21.77
CA SER A 421 10.52 10.72 -23.04
C SER A 421 11.78 11.61 -23.04
N LYS A 422 11.81 12.63 -22.17
CA LYS A 422 12.91 13.60 -22.02
C LYS A 422 13.78 13.32 -20.80
N GLU A 423 13.39 12.34 -19.99
CA GLU A 423 14.14 11.94 -18.81
C GLU A 423 15.40 11.23 -19.28
N GLU A 424 16.55 11.86 -19.02
CA GLU A 424 17.83 11.22 -19.26
C GLU A 424 17.88 10.00 -18.36
N GLN A 425 17.87 8.81 -18.98
CA GLN A 425 18.08 7.59 -18.22
C GLN A 425 19.46 7.75 -17.60
N VAL A 426 19.49 7.93 -16.28
CA VAL A 426 20.72 7.80 -15.53
C VAL A 426 21.14 6.37 -15.77
N GLU A 427 22.00 6.16 -16.77
CA GLU A 427 22.51 4.85 -17.15
C GLU A 427 22.92 4.16 -15.84
N GLU A 428 22.20 3.09 -15.51
CA GLU A 428 22.56 2.17 -14.43
C GLU A 428 23.98 1.59 -14.65
N GLU A 429 24.62 1.89 -15.79
CA GLU A 429 25.97 1.50 -16.18
C GLU A 429 27.08 2.09 -15.29
N LEU A 430 26.86 3.24 -14.63
CA LEU A 430 27.94 3.97 -13.95
C LEU A 430 28.41 3.41 -12.59
N GLU A 431 27.84 2.30 -12.10
CA GLU A 431 28.35 1.63 -10.89
C GLU A 431 28.44 0.09 -11.07
N TYR A 432 28.56 -0.37 -12.32
CA TYR A 432 29.02 -1.73 -12.66
C TYR A 432 30.53 -1.80 -12.90
N THR A 433 31.29 -0.75 -12.59
CA THR A 433 32.73 -0.93 -12.40
C THR A 433 32.88 -1.91 -11.25
N GLU A 434 33.14 -3.19 -11.59
CA GLU A 434 33.74 -4.15 -10.68
C GLU A 434 34.77 -3.36 -9.88
N PRO A 435 34.69 -3.37 -8.54
CA PRO A 435 35.57 -2.56 -7.71
C PRO A 435 36.96 -2.90 -8.17
N ALA A 436 37.60 -2.00 -8.95
CA ALA A 436 38.63 -2.37 -9.91
C ALA A 436 39.48 -3.39 -9.20
N VAL A 437 39.29 -4.68 -9.52
CA VAL A 437 40.00 -5.73 -8.80
C VAL A 437 41.38 -5.30 -9.12
N ALA A 438 42.06 -4.74 -8.10
CA ALA A 438 43.35 -4.18 -8.32
C ALA A 438 44.01 -5.29 -9.11
N LYS A 439 44.48 -4.98 -10.31
CA LYS A 439 45.53 -5.81 -10.87
C LYS A 439 46.65 -5.60 -9.85
N THR A 440 46.53 -6.22 -8.67
CA THR A 440 47.60 -6.90 -8.02
C THR A 440 48.20 -7.62 -9.20
N GLU A 441 49.27 -7.01 -9.69
CA GLU A 441 50.40 -7.71 -10.25
C GLU A 441 50.31 -9.14 -9.75
N LYS A 442 50.42 -10.10 -10.67
CA LYS A 442 50.71 -11.48 -10.33
C LYS A 442 51.95 -11.52 -9.42
N LYS A 443 51.79 -11.19 -8.15
CA LYS A 443 52.68 -11.58 -7.09
C LYS A 443 52.47 -13.07 -7.08
N LYS A 444 53.47 -13.78 -7.63
CA LYS A 444 53.62 -15.23 -7.62
C LYS A 444 52.78 -15.76 -6.47
N ARG A 445 51.70 -16.49 -6.78
CA ARG A 445 50.97 -17.25 -5.77
C ARG A 445 51.99 -18.18 -5.14
N GLU A 446 52.57 -17.77 -4.02
CA GLU A 446 53.09 -18.72 -3.05
C GLU A 446 51.92 -19.63 -2.70
N LYS A 447 52.18 -20.94 -2.79
CA LYS A 447 51.19 -21.99 -2.54
C LYS A 447 50.46 -21.66 -1.24
N PHE A 448 49.16 -21.39 -1.35
CA PHE A 448 48.29 -21.29 -0.18
C PHE A 448 48.35 -22.64 0.54
N VAL A 449 49.08 -22.68 1.65
CA VAL A 449 49.10 -23.82 2.57
C VAL A 449 47.74 -23.83 3.27
N PHE A 450 46.99 -24.90 3.02
CA PHE A 450 45.67 -25.13 3.59
C PHE A 450 45.85 -25.44 5.09
N TRP A 451 45.57 -24.48 5.96
CA TRP A 451 45.57 -24.71 7.40
C TRP A 451 44.27 -25.42 7.79
N HIS A 452 44.34 -26.75 7.92
CA HIS A 452 43.30 -27.52 8.60
C HIS A 452 43.35 -27.20 10.10
N ARG A 453 42.36 -26.45 10.61
CA ARG A 453 42.14 -26.34 12.06
C ARG A 453 41.56 -27.66 12.57
N ASN A 454 42.41 -28.53 13.10
CA ASN A 454 41.97 -29.57 14.02
C ASN A 454 41.65 -28.94 15.39
N LYS A 455 40.54 -29.36 16.00
CA LYS A 455 39.97 -28.72 17.19
C LYS A 455 40.65 -29.06 18.50
N VAL A 456 41.70 -29.89 18.51
CA VAL A 456 42.50 -30.19 19.71
C VAL A 456 43.90 -30.58 19.23
N GLY A 457 44.94 -29.90 19.70
CA GLY A 457 46.34 -30.23 19.41
C GLY A 457 47.07 -29.18 18.57
N GLU A 458 48.32 -28.92 18.97
CA GLU A 458 49.23 -27.90 18.45
C GLU A 458 49.27 -27.83 16.91
N GLY A 459 49.36 -26.62 16.38
CA GLY A 459 49.40 -26.37 14.94
C GLY A 459 50.69 -26.89 14.32
N ILE A 460 50.64 -28.09 13.77
CA ILE A 460 51.72 -28.69 12.97
C ILE A 460 51.77 -27.99 11.61
N THR A 461 52.93 -27.49 11.23
CA THR A 461 53.11 -26.85 9.91
C THR A 461 53.10 -27.91 8.80
N ALA A 462 52.67 -27.56 7.58
CA ALA A 462 52.66 -28.50 6.46
C ALA A 462 54.05 -29.11 6.15
N VAL A 463 55.12 -28.36 6.46
CA VAL A 463 56.51 -28.85 6.33
C VAL A 463 56.76 -30.02 7.28
N GLU A 464 56.29 -29.91 8.52
CA GLU A 464 56.44 -30.93 9.55
C GLU A 464 55.57 -32.16 9.27
N LEU A 465 54.39 -31.97 8.66
CA LEU A 465 53.55 -33.08 8.17
C LEU A 465 54.22 -33.86 7.04
N THR A 466 54.86 -33.16 6.11
CA THR A 466 55.60 -33.78 5.00
C THR A 466 56.85 -34.52 5.49
N ALA A 467 57.50 -34.01 6.54
CA ALA A 467 58.63 -34.67 7.18
C ALA A 467 58.21 -35.96 7.91
N ARG A 468 57.06 -35.95 8.57
CA ARG A 468 56.49 -37.16 9.22
C ARG A 468 56.07 -38.22 8.21
N GLU A 469 55.45 -37.83 7.10
CA GLU A 469 55.12 -38.78 6.02
C GLU A 469 56.36 -39.43 5.43
N LYS A 470 57.43 -38.66 5.17
CA LYS A 470 58.70 -39.22 4.69
C LYS A 470 59.32 -40.19 5.68
N ALA A 471 59.30 -39.87 6.98
CA ALA A 471 59.83 -40.75 8.02
C ALA A 471 59.08 -42.09 8.09
N LEU A 472 57.76 -42.09 7.89
CA LEU A 472 56.92 -43.29 7.87
C LEU A 472 57.14 -44.18 6.64
N THR A 473 57.56 -43.61 5.50
CA THR A 473 57.86 -44.38 4.28
C THR A 473 59.24 -45.03 4.25
N THR A 474 60.09 -44.74 5.23
CA THR A 474 61.46 -45.31 5.35
C THR A 474 61.55 -46.54 6.25
N PHE A 475 60.42 -47.10 6.69
CA PHE A 475 60.36 -48.36 7.43
C PHE A 475 59.79 -49.49 6.59
#